data_AF-A0A096B3H3-F1
#
_entry.id   AF-A0A096B3H3-F1
#
_cell.length_a   1.000
_cell.length_b   1.000
_cell.length_c   1.000
_cell.angle_alpha   90.00
_cell.angle_beta   90.00
_cell.angle_gamma   90.00
#
_symmetry.space_group_name_H-M   'P 1'
#
loop_
_entity.id
_entity.type
_entity.pdbx_description
1 polymer ?
#
loop_
_entity_poly.entity_id
_entity_poly.type
_entity_poly.pdbx_seq_one_letter_code
_entity_poly.pdbx_strand_id
1 'polypeptide(L)'
;MTEEARVFFLRKRRERAEDTERRALLEGLGQTRSLIAQAYAGFNAAKDPDLIESYVFEINALQARYSYLLRRVKELDGEAQAQPG
;
A
#
# COMPACT_ATOMS: atom_id res chain seq x y z
N MET A 1 -22.74 -9.48 -32.67
CA MET A 1 -22.67 -8.12 -32.10
C MET A 1 -22.60 -8.09 -30.55
N THR A 2 -22.58 -9.21 -29.83
CA THR A 2 -22.74 -9.23 -28.35
C THR A 2 -21.49 -9.62 -27.55
N GLU A 3 -20.52 -10.28 -28.17
CA GLU A 3 -19.36 -10.84 -27.47
C GLU A 3 -18.26 -9.78 -27.25
N GLU A 4 -17.94 -8.99 -28.27
CA GLU A 4 -16.94 -7.92 -28.20
C GLU A 4 -17.32 -6.82 -27.20
N ALA A 5 -18.60 -6.46 -27.14
CA ALA A 5 -19.10 -5.50 -26.16
C ALA A 5 -18.88 -6.01 -24.72
N ARG A 6 -19.14 -7.29 -24.45
CA ARG A 6 -18.92 -7.89 -23.12
C ARG A 6 -17.44 -7.89 -22.72
N VAL A 7 -16.55 -8.25 -23.64
CA VAL A 7 -15.10 -8.24 -23.41
C VAL A 7 -14.61 -6.81 -23.11
N PHE A 8 -15.08 -5.84 -23.89
CA PHE A 8 -14.75 -4.42 -23.68
C PHE A 8 -15.22 -3.91 -22.31
N PHE A 9 -16.46 -4.21 -21.90
CA PHE A 9 -16.98 -3.81 -20.60
C PHE A 9 -16.23 -4.48 -19.43
N LEU A 10 -15.82 -5.74 -19.57
CA LEU A 10 -15.02 -6.43 -18.56
C LEU A 10 -13.62 -5.82 -18.42
N ARG A 11 -12.94 -5.53 -19.53
CA ARG A 11 -11.64 -4.83 -19.55
C ARG A 11 -11.73 -3.48 -18.86
N LYS A 12 -12.72 -2.65 -19.21
CA LYS A 12 -12.94 -1.32 -18.61
C LYS A 12 -13.31 -1.38 -17.12
N ARG A 13 -13.90 -2.48 -16.64
CA ARG A 13 -14.16 -2.68 -15.20
C ARG A 13 -12.87 -3.08 -14.46
N ARG A 14 -12.04 -3.91 -15.07
CA ARG A 14 -10.75 -4.32 -14.53
C ARG A 14 -9.79 -3.14 -14.40
N GLU A 15 -9.63 -2.33 -15.45
CA GLU A 15 -8.81 -1.12 -15.43
C GLU A 15 -9.23 -0.17 -14.29
N ARG A 16 -10.53 0.06 -14.11
CA ARG A 16 -11.05 0.89 -13.01
C ARG A 16 -10.79 0.30 -11.62
N ALA A 17 -10.82 -1.03 -11.49
CA ALA A 17 -10.50 -1.69 -10.23
C ALA A 17 -9.01 -1.57 -9.90
N GLU A 18 -8.13 -1.77 -10.89
CA GLU A 18 -6.67 -1.59 -10.76
C GLU A 18 -6.31 -0.14 -10.38
N ASP A 19 -6.94 0.86 -11.00
CA ASP A 19 -6.78 2.28 -10.64
C ASP A 19 -7.20 2.57 -9.19
N THR A 20 -8.30 1.95 -8.73
CA THR A 20 -8.82 2.14 -7.37
C THR A 20 -7.88 1.49 -6.36
N GLU A 21 -7.40 0.28 -6.64
CA GLU A 21 -6.41 -0.43 -5.82
C GLU A 21 -5.12 0.39 -5.71
N ARG A 22 -4.60 0.89 -6.83
CA ARG A 22 -3.39 1.71 -6.87
C ARG A 22 -3.51 2.95 -5.99
N ARG A 23 -4.64 3.67 -6.06
CA ARG A 23 -4.89 4.84 -5.22
C ARG A 23 -4.91 4.49 -3.74
N ALA A 24 -5.61 3.42 -3.36
CA ALA A 24 -5.68 2.95 -1.98
C ALA A 24 -4.30 2.56 -1.42
N LEU A 25 -3.45 1.92 -2.24
CA LEU A 25 -2.08 1.57 -1.84
C LEU A 25 -1.19 2.79 -1.64
N LEU A 26 -1.28 3.80 -2.51
CA LEU A 26 -0.53 5.05 -2.37
C LEU A 26 -0.97 5.84 -1.13
N GLU A 27 -2.29 5.89 -0.88
CA GLU A 27 -2.81 6.47 0.35
C GLU A 27 -2.29 5.72 1.58
N GLY A 28 -2.34 4.39 1.54
CA GLY A 28 -1.82 3.52 2.59
C GLY A 28 -0.33 3.74 2.87
N LEU A 29 0.49 3.99 1.83
CA LEU A 29 1.90 4.35 1.99
C LEU A 29 2.07 5.68 2.73
N GLY A 30 1.29 6.70 2.35
CA GLY A 30 1.30 8.00 3.00
C GLY A 30 0.90 7.91 4.48
N GLN A 31 -0.19 7.20 4.78
CA GLN A 31 -0.66 6.96 6.14
C GLN A 31 0.39 6.20 6.96
N THR A 32 0.93 5.10 6.42
CA THR A 32 1.94 4.28 7.12
C THR A 32 3.19 5.09 7.42
N ARG A 33 3.64 5.96 6.49
CA ARG A 33 4.78 6.85 6.72
C ARG A 33 4.53 7.83 7.88
N SER A 34 3.34 8.40 7.96
CA SER A 34 2.95 9.27 9.08
C SER A 34 2.92 8.52 10.42
N LEU A 35 2.40 7.28 10.43
CA LEU A 35 2.40 6.44 11.62
C LEU A 35 3.81 6.09 12.08
N ILE A 36 4.73 5.78 11.15
CA ILE A 36 6.15 5.53 11.47
C ILE A 36 6.75 6.76 12.16
N ALA A 37 6.53 7.96 11.62
CA ALA A 37 7.05 9.18 12.23
C ALA A 37 6.48 9.43 13.63
N GLN A 38 5.19 9.13 13.84
CA GLN A 38 4.54 9.22 15.15
C GLN A 38 5.13 8.21 16.15
N ALA A 39 5.31 6.95 15.74
CA ALA A 39 5.90 5.91 16.59
C ALA A 39 7.35 6.27 16.98
N TYR A 40 8.15 6.81 16.06
CA TYR A 40 9.48 7.33 16.40
C TYR A 40 9.43 8.50 17.38
N ALA A 41 8.49 9.43 17.23
CA ALA A 41 8.33 10.53 18.19
C ALA A 41 7.96 10.00 19.59
N GLY A 42 7.07 9.01 19.66
CA GLY A 42 6.69 8.33 20.90
C GLY A 42 7.87 7.59 21.54
N PHE A 43 8.61 6.80 20.75
CA PHE A 43 9.83 6.11 21.18
C PHE A 43 10.85 7.07 21.80
N ASN A 44 11.11 8.20 21.13
CA ASN A 44 12.08 9.19 21.59
C ASN A 44 11.65 9.92 22.88
N ALA A 45 10.34 9.99 23.16
CA ALA A 45 9.80 10.59 24.37
C ALA A 45 9.63 9.59 25.53
N ALA A 46 9.57 8.29 25.24
CA ALA A 46 9.37 7.25 26.23
C ALA A 46 10.62 7.06 27.11
N LYS A 47 10.38 6.82 28.40
CA LYS A 47 11.42 6.44 29.38
C LYS A 47 11.15 5.08 30.02
N ASP A 48 9.92 4.62 29.91
CA ASP A 48 9.48 3.34 30.43
C ASP A 48 9.98 2.21 29.51
N PRO A 49 10.67 1.18 30.04
CA PRO A 49 11.21 0.10 29.23
C PRO A 49 10.17 -0.68 28.42
N ASP A 50 8.99 -0.93 29.00
CA ASP A 50 7.93 -1.69 28.33
C ASP A 50 7.31 -0.86 27.19
N LEU A 51 7.16 0.45 27.38
CA LEU A 51 6.72 1.36 26.31
C LEU A 51 7.77 1.47 25.19
N ILE A 52 9.06 1.51 25.53
CA ILE A 52 10.15 1.51 24.55
C ILE A 52 10.08 0.22 23.72
N GLU A 53 9.93 -0.94 24.36
CA GLU A 53 9.80 -2.23 23.68
C GLU A 53 8.55 -2.27 22.78
N SER A 54 7.41 -1.76 23.27
CA SER A 54 6.18 -1.65 22.48
C SER A 54 6.38 -0.84 21.20
N TYR A 55 7.05 0.32 21.28
CA TYR A 55 7.36 1.13 20.11
C TYR A 55 8.31 0.44 19.14
N VAL A 56 9.27 -0.37 19.60
CA VAL A 56 10.14 -1.16 18.71
C VAL A 56 9.30 -2.14 17.89
N PHE A 57 8.37 -2.88 18.52
CA PHE A 57 7.48 -3.79 17.80
C PHE A 57 6.55 -3.04 16.84
N GLU A 58 6.01 -1.89 17.24
CA GLU A 58 5.15 -1.07 16.40
C GLU A 58 5.89 -0.55 15.16
N ILE A 59 7.09 0.03 15.35
CA ILE A 59 7.94 0.52 14.25
C ILE A 59 8.24 -0.62 13.27
N ASN A 60 8.63 -1.80 13.77
CA ASN A 60 8.91 -2.96 12.92
C ASN A 60 7.68 -3.40 12.11
N ALA A 61 6.50 -3.46 12.74
CA ALA A 61 5.26 -3.82 12.06
C ALA A 61 4.88 -2.79 10.99
N LEU A 62 5.03 -1.49 11.28
CA LEU A 62 4.77 -0.42 10.33
C LEU A 62 5.76 -0.43 9.15
N GLN A 63 7.05 -0.71 9.39
CA GLN A 63 8.05 -0.87 8.33
C GLN A 63 7.76 -2.08 7.44
N ALA A 64 7.31 -3.19 8.01
CA ALA A 64 6.89 -4.36 7.26
C ALA A 64 5.66 -4.05 6.38
N ARG A 65 4.66 -3.34 6.94
CA ARG A 65 3.50 -2.85 6.18
C ARG A 65 3.91 -1.93 5.05
N TYR A 66 4.77 -0.94 5.30
CA TYR A 66 5.27 -0.03 4.27
C TYR A 66 5.98 -0.78 3.14
N SER A 67 6.85 -1.74 3.49
CA SER A 67 7.57 -2.56 2.51
C SER A 67 6.65 -3.43 1.67
N TYR A 68 5.59 -3.97 2.26
CA TYR A 68 4.55 -4.70 1.51
C TYR A 68 3.83 -3.78 0.53
N LEU A 69 3.31 -2.63 0.99
CA LEU A 69 2.58 -1.69 0.14
C LEU A 69 3.44 -1.20 -1.03
N LEU A 70 4.73 -0.91 -0.77
CA LEU A 70 5.65 -0.47 -1.80
C LEU A 70 5.89 -1.56 -2.86
N ARG A 71 6.00 -2.83 -2.46
CA ARG A 71 6.10 -3.96 -3.40
C ARG A 71 4.83 -4.09 -4.23
N ARG A 72 3.65 -4.01 -3.60
CA ARG A 72 2.37 -4.14 -4.30
C ARG A 72 2.14 -3.05 -5.34
N VAL A 73 2.51 -1.80 -5.04
CA VAL A 73 2.45 -0.70 -6.03
C VAL A 73 3.37 -0.99 -7.22
N LYS A 74 4.59 -1.48 -6.97
CA LYS A 74 5.53 -1.84 -8.04
C LYS A 74 5.04 -2.99 -8.91
N GLU A 75 4.42 -4.00 -8.30
CA GLU A 75 3.81 -5.13 -9.01
C GLU A 75 2.69 -4.65 -9.93
N LEU A 76 1.77 -3.80 -9.43
CA LEU A 76 0.70 -3.22 -10.26
C LEU A 76 1.24 -2.35 -11.40
N ASP A 77 2.26 -1.52 -11.15
CA ASP A 77 2.89 -0.70 -12.19
C ASP A 77 3.61 -1.58 -13.25
N GLY A 78 4.15 -2.73 -12.85
CA GLY A 78 4.77 -3.71 -13.75
C GLY A 78 3.74 -4.54 -14.55
N GLU A 79 2.65 -4.98 -13.91
CA GLU A 79 1.54 -5.69 -14.55
C GLU A 79 0.82 -4.80 -15.59
N ALA A 80 0.69 -3.50 -15.31
CA ALA A 80 0.16 -2.52 -16.24
C ALA A 80 1.05 -2.33 -17.48
N GLN A 81 2.38 -2.44 -17.34
CA GLN A 81 3.32 -2.36 -18.48
C GLN A 81 3.40 -3.65 -19.29
N ALA A 82 3.09 -4.80 -18.70
CA ALA A 82 3.16 -6.12 -19.34
C ALA A 82 1.91 -6.51 -20.13
N GLN A 83 0.84 -5.71 -20.10
CA GLN A 83 -0.33 -5.88 -20.98
C GLN A 83 -0.19 -4.98 -22.22
N PRO A 84 0.40 -5.46 -23.34
CA PRO A 84 0.23 -4.79 -24.63
C PRO A 84 -1.24 -4.96 -25.08
N GLY A 85 -1.75 -3.90 -25.72
CA GLY A 85 -3.17 -3.68 -26.02
C GLY A 85 -3.85 -4.73 -26.86
#